data_AF-A0A661UW18-F1
#
_entry.id   AF-A0A661UW18-F1
#
_cell.length_a   1.000
_cell.length_b   1.000
_cell.length_c   1.000
_cell.angle_alpha   90.00
_cell.angle_beta   90.00
_cell.angle_gamma   90.00
#
_symmetry.space_group_name_H-M   'P 1'
#
loop_
_entity.id
_entity.type
_entity.pdbx_description
1 polymer ?
#
loop_
_entity_poly.entity_id
_entity_poly.type
_entity_poly.pdbx_seq_one_letter_code
_entity_poly.pdbx_strand_id
1 'polypeptide(L)'
;MIEPLELLFNKYNFEIENIKKVVTGTRYTALLLNNGNIGVCANLGYQVKTGKNIYFKLDLKNFSHRIILNAYYNAFLNYSSKYKIGDIFETINFHKFNNIMMIGLFKPIVEIFQKNSIPLKVFDYKKSDNILTSMSKQKQMLQEADAVILTSTSIFNLTFLDIINEINDNCNIFMLGPSSIMAEEILQYRNIKMIFGSTFNKFDERILEIIENGGGTRKFLKLGQKRIVPKSFGRKTNENIS
;
A
#
# COMPACT_ATOMS: atom_id res chain seq x y z
N MET A 1 -14.09 -12.31 -4.62
CA MET A 1 -13.93 -10.94 -4.06
C MET A 1 -13.75 -9.99 -5.22
N ILE A 2 -14.40 -8.83 -5.19
CA ILE A 2 -14.19 -7.76 -6.19
C ILE A 2 -12.75 -7.22 -6.08
N GLU A 3 -12.16 -6.80 -7.19
CA GLU A 3 -10.81 -6.24 -7.23
C GLU A 3 -10.75 -4.91 -6.44
N PRO A 4 -9.72 -4.64 -5.62
CA PRO A 4 -9.65 -3.45 -4.78
C PRO A 4 -9.84 -2.11 -5.48
N LEU A 5 -9.17 -1.84 -6.60
CA LEU A 5 -9.36 -0.57 -7.30
C LEU A 5 -10.74 -0.48 -7.95
N GLU A 6 -11.27 -1.58 -8.49
CA GLU A 6 -12.64 -1.64 -9.00
C GLU A 6 -13.67 -1.36 -7.89
N LEU A 7 -13.50 -1.95 -6.71
CA LEU A 7 -14.35 -1.70 -5.54
C LEU A 7 -14.35 -0.22 -5.16
N LEU A 8 -13.17 0.39 -5.05
CA LEU A 8 -13.05 1.80 -4.71
C LEU A 8 -13.59 2.71 -5.82
N PHE A 9 -13.39 2.33 -7.08
CA PHE A 9 -13.92 3.05 -8.24
C PHE A 9 -15.44 3.06 -8.31
N ASN A 10 -16.06 1.94 -7.98
CA ASN A 10 -17.53 1.83 -7.92
C ASN A 10 -18.11 2.57 -6.71
N LYS A 11 -17.34 2.71 -5.62
CA LYS A 11 -17.81 3.34 -4.38
C LYS A 11 -17.55 4.85 -4.32
N TYR A 12 -16.43 5.29 -4.86
CA TYR A 12 -15.94 6.66 -4.77
C TYR A 12 -15.75 7.24 -6.16
N ASN A 13 -16.31 8.43 -6.39
CA ASN A 13 -16.08 9.15 -7.64
C ASN A 13 -14.58 9.38 -7.87
N PHE A 14 -14.16 9.20 -9.12
CA PHE A 14 -12.88 9.68 -9.61
C PHE A 14 -13.09 11.00 -10.35
N GLU A 15 -12.71 12.10 -9.71
CA GLU A 15 -12.87 13.44 -10.26
C GLU A 15 -11.51 13.97 -10.74
N ILE A 16 -11.25 13.82 -12.03
CA ILE A 16 -10.02 14.28 -12.68
C ILE A 16 -9.78 15.78 -12.50
N GLU A 17 -10.84 16.58 -12.42
CA GLU A 17 -10.77 18.03 -12.18
C GLU A 17 -10.19 18.39 -10.80
N ASN A 18 -10.33 17.49 -9.82
CA ASN A 18 -9.75 17.69 -8.49
C ASN A 18 -8.23 17.51 -8.47
N ILE A 19 -7.65 16.95 -9.53
CA ILE A 19 -6.20 16.78 -9.63
C ILE A 19 -5.61 18.12 -10.02
N LYS A 20 -4.73 18.68 -9.19
CA LYS A 20 -3.99 19.91 -9.49
C LYS A 20 -2.80 19.60 -10.40
N LYS A 21 -1.95 18.66 -9.98
CA LYS A 21 -0.67 18.34 -10.63
C LYS A 21 -0.38 16.84 -10.53
N VAL A 22 0.21 16.29 -11.58
CA VAL A 22 0.72 14.91 -11.64
C VAL A 22 2.18 14.98 -12.04
N VAL A 23 3.05 14.28 -11.30
CA VAL A 23 4.46 14.08 -11.67
C VAL A 23 4.78 12.60 -11.65
N THR A 24 5.71 12.19 -12.48
CA THR A 24 6.23 10.83 -12.46
C THR A 24 7.74 10.85 -12.54
N GLY A 25 8.39 10.05 -11.69
CA GLY A 25 9.80 9.75 -11.79
C GLY A 25 10.03 8.32 -12.23
N THR A 26 11.27 7.85 -12.06
CA THR A 26 11.68 6.48 -12.42
C THR A 26 11.13 5.40 -11.50
N ARG A 27 10.59 5.75 -10.32
CA ARG A 27 10.16 4.80 -9.28
C ARG A 27 8.74 5.01 -8.77
N TYR A 28 8.30 6.26 -8.76
CA TYR A 28 7.03 6.68 -8.17
C TYR A 28 6.34 7.69 -9.08
N THR A 29 5.02 7.69 -8.98
CA THR A 29 4.14 8.73 -9.50
C THR A 29 3.50 9.41 -8.29
N ALA A 30 3.43 10.74 -8.33
CA ALA A 30 2.77 11.54 -7.32
C ALA A 30 1.69 12.41 -7.94
N LEU A 31 0.67 12.65 -7.14
CA LEU A 31 -0.50 13.41 -7.48
C LEU A 31 -0.78 14.40 -6.36
N LEU A 32 -0.99 15.66 -6.72
CA LEU A 32 -1.45 16.73 -5.82
C LEU A 32 -2.88 17.08 -6.20
N LEU A 33 -3.80 17.04 -5.24
CA LEU A 33 -5.18 17.49 -5.40
C LEU A 33 -5.30 19.00 -5.15
N ASN A 34 -6.38 19.62 -5.64
CA ASN A 34 -6.67 21.05 -5.45
C ASN A 34 -6.79 21.45 -3.97
N ASN A 35 -7.23 20.52 -3.11
CA ASN A 35 -7.30 20.73 -1.66
C ASN A 35 -5.95 20.59 -0.93
N GLY A 36 -4.86 20.34 -1.68
CA GLY A 36 -3.50 20.24 -1.20
C GLY A 36 -3.05 18.84 -0.81
N ASN A 37 -3.94 17.86 -0.75
CA ASN A 37 -3.56 16.48 -0.41
C ASN A 37 -2.67 15.87 -1.49
N ILE A 38 -1.71 15.05 -1.06
CA ILE A 38 -0.73 14.41 -1.94
C ILE A 38 -0.88 12.90 -1.80
N GLY A 39 -1.00 12.23 -2.93
CA GLY A 39 -0.99 10.79 -3.02
C GLY A 39 0.19 10.32 -3.86
N VAL A 40 0.78 9.20 -3.48
CA VAL A 40 1.91 8.61 -4.20
C VAL A 40 1.61 7.15 -4.50
N CYS A 41 2.08 6.67 -5.65
CA CYS A 41 2.06 5.25 -5.98
C CYS A 41 3.39 4.86 -6.63
N ALA A 42 3.97 3.75 -6.21
CA ALA A 42 5.08 3.17 -6.97
C ALA A 42 4.63 2.87 -8.39
N ASN A 43 5.47 3.14 -9.38
CA ASN A 43 5.15 2.86 -10.78
C ASN A 43 5.84 1.59 -11.30
N LEU A 44 6.76 0.98 -10.54
CA LEU A 44 7.48 -0.23 -10.92
C LEU A 44 8.09 -0.18 -12.34
N GLY A 45 8.48 1.00 -12.82
CA GLY A 45 9.04 1.22 -14.16
C GLY A 45 8.01 1.34 -15.29
N TYR A 46 6.71 1.26 -15.00
CA TYR A 46 5.66 1.57 -15.99
C TYR A 46 5.70 3.06 -16.34
N GLN A 47 5.58 3.36 -17.63
CA GLN A 47 5.48 4.74 -18.10
C GLN A 47 4.10 5.32 -17.79
N VAL A 48 4.09 6.36 -16.96
CA VAL A 48 2.87 7.09 -16.61
C VAL A 48 2.85 8.41 -17.35
N LYS A 49 1.74 8.71 -18.02
CA LYS A 49 1.58 9.99 -18.72
C LYS A 49 1.04 11.01 -17.71
N THR A 50 1.49 12.26 -17.79
CA THR A 50 1.06 13.30 -16.82
C THR A 50 -0.14 14.11 -17.29
N GLY A 51 -0.51 14.01 -18.58
CA GLY A 51 -1.66 14.71 -19.15
C GLY A 51 -2.98 14.22 -18.57
N LYS A 52 -3.74 15.10 -17.90
CA LYS A 52 -5.03 14.78 -17.27
C LYS A 52 -6.06 14.25 -18.27
N ASN A 53 -6.01 14.75 -19.51
CA ASN A 53 -6.93 14.37 -20.58
C ASN A 53 -6.96 12.86 -20.88
N ILE A 54 -5.87 12.16 -20.58
CA ILE A 54 -5.76 10.72 -20.79
C ILE A 54 -6.63 9.94 -19.78
N TYR A 55 -6.95 10.57 -18.64
CA TYR A 55 -7.62 9.93 -17.52
C TYR A 55 -9.11 10.31 -17.41
N PHE A 56 -9.68 11.08 -18.35
CA PHE A 56 -11.14 11.30 -18.44
C PHE A 56 -11.92 9.98 -18.59
N LYS A 57 -11.31 9.00 -19.27
CA LYS A 57 -11.82 7.64 -19.36
C LYS A 57 -10.78 6.67 -18.80
N LEU A 58 -10.96 6.23 -17.56
CA LEU A 58 -10.07 5.26 -16.94
C LEU A 58 -10.26 3.87 -17.55
N ASP A 59 -9.14 3.15 -17.71
CA ASP A 59 -9.11 1.74 -18.11
C ASP A 59 -8.40 0.95 -17.02
N LEU A 60 -9.15 0.17 -16.25
CA LEU A 60 -8.61 -0.63 -15.15
C LEU A 60 -7.79 -1.83 -15.61
N LYS A 61 -7.69 -2.10 -16.92
CA LYS A 61 -6.73 -3.06 -17.49
C LYS A 61 -5.36 -2.42 -17.76
N ASN A 62 -5.28 -1.09 -17.79
CA ASN A 62 -4.05 -0.36 -18.07
C ASN A 62 -3.32 0.02 -16.76
N PHE A 63 -2.10 -0.51 -16.56
CA PHE A 63 -1.33 -0.24 -15.34
C PHE A 63 -1.03 1.25 -15.10
N SER A 64 -0.84 2.05 -16.15
CA SER A 64 -0.63 3.50 -16.02
C SER A 64 -1.86 4.19 -15.41
N HIS A 65 -3.07 3.79 -15.84
CA HIS A 65 -4.33 4.31 -15.31
C HIS A 65 -4.55 3.82 -13.87
N ARG A 66 -4.22 2.56 -13.58
CA ARG A 66 -4.28 2.01 -12.21
C ARG A 66 -3.34 2.72 -11.24
N ILE A 67 -2.12 3.07 -11.68
CA ILE A 67 -1.15 3.83 -10.87
C ILE A 67 -1.71 5.22 -10.53
N ILE A 68 -2.30 5.91 -11.50
CA ILE A 68 -2.93 7.22 -11.28
C ILE A 68 -4.12 7.10 -10.34
N LEU A 69 -4.99 6.12 -10.55
CA LEU A 69 -6.15 5.91 -9.69
C LEU A 69 -5.74 5.56 -8.25
N ASN A 70 -4.72 4.72 -8.06
CA ASN A 70 -4.18 4.42 -6.74
C ASN A 70 -3.56 5.66 -6.09
N ALA A 71 -2.80 6.47 -6.83
CA ALA A 71 -2.26 7.73 -6.30
C ALA A 71 -3.39 8.71 -5.95
N TYR A 72 -4.45 8.78 -6.75
CA TYR A 72 -5.63 9.59 -6.47
C TYR A 72 -6.31 9.16 -5.17
N TYR A 73 -6.59 7.87 -4.98
CA TYR A 73 -7.20 7.38 -3.75
C TYR A 73 -6.31 7.56 -2.52
N ASN A 74 -4.98 7.49 -2.68
CA ASN A 74 -4.07 7.88 -1.61
C ASN A 74 -4.24 9.36 -1.25
N ALA A 75 -4.35 10.26 -2.22
CA ALA A 75 -4.58 11.69 -1.94
C ALA A 75 -5.98 11.95 -1.35
N PHE A 76 -6.98 11.20 -1.80
CA PHE A 76 -8.38 11.41 -1.45
C PHE A 76 -8.76 10.82 -0.09
N LEU A 77 -8.33 9.58 0.21
CA LEU A 77 -8.81 8.79 1.36
C LEU A 77 -7.84 8.79 2.55
N ASN A 78 -6.54 9.04 2.35
CA ASN A 78 -5.53 8.83 3.40
C ASN A 78 -5.49 9.90 4.50
N TYR A 79 -6.28 10.97 4.38
CA TYR A 79 -6.14 12.19 5.18
C TYR A 79 -7.12 12.31 6.34
N SER A 80 -7.68 11.19 6.80
CA SER A 80 -8.57 11.15 7.96
C SER A 80 -7.81 11.49 9.26
N SER A 81 -8.38 12.38 10.07
CA SER A 81 -7.85 12.72 11.40
C SER A 81 -7.84 11.54 12.38
N LYS A 82 -8.59 10.47 12.08
CA LYS A 82 -8.66 9.26 12.90
C LYS A 82 -7.40 8.39 12.78
N TYR A 83 -6.56 8.60 11.75
CA TYR A 83 -5.40 7.75 11.49
C TYR A 83 -4.21 8.13 12.37
N LYS A 84 -3.70 7.17 13.12
CA LYS A 84 -2.62 7.38 14.07
C LYS A 84 -1.27 7.42 13.35
N ILE A 85 -0.31 8.12 13.94
CA ILE A 85 1.09 8.06 13.51
C ILE A 85 1.70 6.80 14.13
N GLY A 86 2.49 6.06 13.35
CA GLY A 86 3.21 4.90 13.85
C GLY A 86 3.93 4.12 12.76
N ASP A 87 4.92 3.34 13.17
CA ASP A 87 5.60 2.36 12.32
C ASP A 87 5.11 0.92 12.57
N ILE A 88 5.30 0.04 11.57
CA ILE A 88 4.91 -1.36 11.65
C ILE A 88 5.58 -2.09 12.82
N PHE A 89 6.87 -1.84 13.08
CA PHE A 89 7.60 -2.50 14.16
C PHE A 89 7.32 -1.91 15.55
N GLU A 90 6.84 -0.67 15.61
CA GLU A 90 6.36 -0.06 16.86
C GLU A 90 4.97 -0.59 17.23
N THR A 91 4.19 -1.02 16.23
CA THR A 91 2.79 -1.39 16.40
C THR A 91 2.58 -2.90 16.54
N ILE A 92 3.37 -3.70 15.80
CA ILE A 92 3.20 -5.16 15.72
C ILE A 92 4.37 -5.84 16.40
N ASN A 93 4.07 -6.63 17.44
CA ASN A 93 5.06 -7.51 18.04
C ASN A 93 5.21 -8.78 17.18
N PHE A 94 6.20 -8.77 16.29
CA PHE A 94 6.45 -9.87 15.37
C PHE A 94 6.97 -11.15 16.04
N HIS A 95 7.45 -11.10 17.29
CA HIS A 95 7.85 -12.30 18.02
C HIS A 95 6.68 -13.23 18.38
N LYS A 96 5.44 -12.78 18.20
CA LYS A 96 4.24 -13.60 18.40
C LYS A 96 3.91 -14.49 17.19
N PHE A 97 4.67 -14.39 16.11
CA PHE A 97 4.48 -15.14 14.88
C PHE A 97 5.69 -16.04 14.62
N ASN A 98 5.45 -17.20 14.03
CA ASN A 98 6.46 -18.21 13.74
C ASN A 98 6.82 -18.24 12.25
N ASN A 99 5.84 -18.08 11.36
CA ASN A 99 5.99 -18.20 9.91
C ASN A 99 5.69 -16.86 9.23
N ILE A 100 6.65 -15.94 9.33
CA ILE A 100 6.52 -14.58 8.81
C ILE A 100 7.01 -14.51 7.37
N MET A 101 6.21 -13.89 6.52
CA MET A 101 6.55 -13.65 5.12
C MET A 101 6.46 -12.18 4.77
N MET A 102 7.30 -11.76 3.84
CA MET A 102 7.26 -10.44 3.24
C MET A 102 7.12 -10.59 1.73
N ILE A 103 6.02 -10.06 1.19
CA ILE A 103 5.77 -9.98 -0.25
C ILE A 103 6.05 -8.55 -0.71
N GLY A 104 7.13 -8.38 -1.47
CA GLY A 104 7.77 -7.12 -1.80
C GLY A 104 8.95 -6.82 -0.87
N LEU A 105 10.16 -6.71 -1.41
CA LEU A 105 11.37 -6.50 -0.62
C LEU A 105 11.48 -5.07 -0.10
N PHE A 106 11.36 -4.93 1.22
CA PHE A 106 11.61 -3.70 1.97
C PHE A 106 12.93 -3.81 2.75
N LYS A 107 14.07 -3.49 2.13
CA LYS A 107 15.40 -3.62 2.77
C LYS A 107 15.48 -3.05 4.21
N PRO A 108 14.98 -1.82 4.50
CA PRO A 108 15.01 -1.31 5.87
C PRO A 108 14.25 -2.17 6.89
N ILE A 109 13.16 -2.81 6.47
CA ILE A 109 12.35 -3.68 7.33
C ILE A 109 13.06 -5.01 7.53
N VAL A 110 13.62 -5.59 6.47
CA VAL A 110 14.44 -6.81 6.54
C VAL A 110 15.63 -6.65 7.50
N GLU A 111 16.32 -5.51 7.44
CA GLU A 111 17.41 -5.16 8.37
C GLU A 111 16.94 -5.17 9.84
N ILE A 112 15.72 -4.71 10.12
CA ILE A 112 15.13 -4.76 11.48
C ILE A 112 14.81 -6.20 11.89
N PHE A 113 14.24 -7.03 11.00
CA PHE A 113 14.01 -8.45 11.28
C PHE A 113 15.31 -9.17 11.64
N GLN A 114 16.37 -8.95 10.86
CA GLN A 114 17.69 -9.53 11.10
C GLN A 114 18.29 -9.07 12.44
N LYS A 115 18.22 -7.77 12.72
CA LYS A 115 18.74 -7.19 13.98
C LYS A 115 18.05 -7.77 15.23
N ASN A 116 16.77 -8.12 15.12
CA ASN A 116 16.00 -8.72 16.22
C ASN A 116 15.98 -10.25 16.18
N SER A 117 16.76 -10.88 15.29
CA SER A 117 16.81 -12.34 15.12
C SER A 117 15.44 -12.98 14.88
N ILE A 118 14.54 -12.28 14.18
CA ILE A 118 13.22 -12.79 13.83
C ILE A 118 13.29 -13.44 12.44
N PRO A 119 12.97 -14.73 12.30
CA PRO A 119 12.94 -15.41 11.00
C PRO A 119 11.97 -14.74 10.02
N LEU A 120 12.43 -14.50 8.79
CA LEU A 120 11.63 -13.87 7.74
C LEU A 120 11.93 -14.51 6.38
N LYS A 121 10.89 -14.89 5.64
CA LYS A 121 10.97 -15.30 4.24
C LYS A 121 10.54 -14.14 3.35
N VAL A 122 11.34 -13.77 2.35
CA VAL A 122 11.08 -12.60 1.50
C VAL A 122 10.91 -13.00 0.05
N PHE A 123 9.91 -12.45 -0.63
CA PHE A 123 9.66 -12.67 -2.06
C PHE A 123 9.49 -11.32 -2.77
N ASP A 124 10.06 -11.16 -3.96
CA ASP A 124 9.88 -9.97 -4.80
C ASP A 124 10.05 -10.35 -6.28
N TYR A 125 9.08 -9.99 -7.13
CA TYR A 125 9.08 -10.32 -8.55
C TYR A 125 10.09 -9.52 -9.38
N LYS A 126 10.47 -8.32 -8.95
CA LYS A 126 11.23 -7.37 -9.78
C LYS A 126 12.68 -7.17 -9.33
N LYS A 127 13.09 -7.83 -8.26
CA LYS A 127 14.44 -7.69 -7.70
C LYS A 127 15.17 -9.01 -7.72
N SER A 128 16.48 -8.92 -7.89
CA SER A 128 17.41 -9.98 -7.55
C SER A 128 18.15 -9.53 -6.28
N ASP A 129 18.06 -10.33 -5.23
CA ASP A 129 18.75 -10.11 -3.96
C ASP A 129 18.91 -11.47 -3.26
N ASN A 130 20.05 -11.70 -2.61
CA ASN A 130 20.35 -12.98 -1.97
C ASN A 130 19.40 -13.30 -0.80
N ILE A 131 18.71 -12.29 -0.27
CA ILE A 131 17.69 -12.46 0.76
C ILE A 131 16.39 -13.08 0.23
N LEU A 132 16.20 -13.12 -1.09
CA LEU A 132 14.95 -13.58 -1.68
C LEU A 132 14.85 -15.10 -1.63
N THR A 133 13.69 -15.56 -1.21
CA THR A 133 13.27 -16.95 -1.33
C THR A 133 12.78 -17.21 -2.75
N SER A 134 13.04 -18.41 -3.27
CA SER A 134 12.59 -18.81 -4.60
C SER A 134 11.08 -18.65 -4.77
N MET A 135 10.66 -17.97 -5.84
CA MET A 135 9.25 -17.77 -6.17
C MET A 135 8.48 -19.09 -6.32
N SER A 136 9.13 -20.18 -6.72
CA SER A 136 8.51 -21.52 -6.80
C SER A 136 7.96 -22.03 -5.47
N LYS A 137 8.45 -21.51 -4.33
CA LYS A 137 8.00 -21.88 -2.99
C LYS A 137 6.91 -20.96 -2.44
N GLN A 138 6.62 -19.83 -3.10
CA GLN A 138 5.74 -18.78 -2.55
C GLN A 138 4.37 -19.33 -2.15
N LYS A 139 3.69 -20.02 -3.07
CA LYS A 139 2.35 -20.55 -2.84
C LYS A 139 2.28 -21.49 -1.64
N GLN A 140 3.18 -22.48 -1.57
CA GLN A 140 3.25 -23.42 -0.44
C GLN A 140 3.48 -22.65 0.87
N MET A 141 4.43 -21.72 0.84
CA MET A 141 4.80 -20.94 2.01
C MET A 141 3.65 -20.04 2.49
N LEU A 142 2.90 -19.39 1.59
CA LEU A 142 1.73 -18.59 1.95
C LEU A 142 0.65 -19.40 2.69
N GLN A 143 0.51 -20.70 2.38
CA GLN A 143 -0.42 -21.59 3.07
C GLN A 143 0.03 -21.93 4.50
N GLU A 144 1.33 -21.81 4.81
CA GLU A 144 1.91 -22.08 6.14
C GLU A 144 2.11 -20.81 6.98
N ALA A 145 1.91 -19.62 6.40
CA ALA A 145 2.20 -18.33 7.03
C ALA A 145 1.20 -17.98 8.15
N ASP A 146 1.68 -17.45 9.27
CA ASP A 146 0.82 -16.87 10.32
C ASP A 146 0.87 -15.32 10.32
N ALA A 147 1.86 -14.73 9.66
CA ALA A 147 1.90 -13.31 9.35
C ALA A 147 2.49 -13.01 7.97
N VAL A 148 1.85 -12.09 7.23
CA VAL A 148 2.33 -11.61 5.93
C VAL A 148 2.40 -10.08 5.94
N ILE A 149 3.59 -9.54 5.67
CA ILE A 149 3.79 -8.14 5.28
C ILE A 149 3.61 -8.06 3.77
N LEU A 150 2.53 -7.42 3.32
CA LEU A 150 2.16 -7.35 1.92
C LEU A 150 2.39 -5.95 1.36
N THR A 151 3.18 -5.83 0.31
CA THR A 151 3.34 -4.57 -0.42
C THR A 151 2.00 -4.07 -0.96
N SER A 152 1.72 -2.78 -0.74
CA SER A 152 0.52 -2.15 -1.30
C SER A 152 0.58 -1.93 -2.80
N THR A 153 1.74 -2.15 -3.43
CA THR A 153 1.85 -2.18 -4.90
C THR A 153 1.10 -3.35 -5.53
N SER A 154 0.77 -4.38 -4.73
CA SER A 154 -0.02 -5.54 -5.18
C SER A 154 -1.42 -5.16 -5.70
N ILE A 155 -1.96 -4.02 -5.24
CA ILE A 155 -3.27 -3.52 -5.65
C ILE A 155 -3.24 -3.05 -7.11
N PHE A 156 -2.35 -2.12 -7.44
CA PHE A 156 -2.34 -1.57 -8.80
C PHE A 156 -1.82 -2.60 -9.83
N ASN A 157 -0.92 -3.51 -9.42
CA ASN A 157 -0.32 -4.48 -10.34
C ASN A 157 -1.12 -5.79 -10.49
N LEU A 158 -2.34 -5.85 -9.92
CA LEU A 158 -3.30 -6.95 -10.00
C LEU A 158 -2.92 -8.23 -9.23
N THR A 159 -1.82 -8.27 -8.48
CA THR A 159 -1.42 -9.50 -7.74
C THR A 159 -2.07 -9.63 -6.36
N PHE A 160 -2.77 -8.60 -5.87
CA PHE A 160 -3.35 -8.60 -4.51
C PHE A 160 -4.31 -9.77 -4.29
N LEU A 161 -5.32 -9.96 -5.15
CA LEU A 161 -6.32 -11.00 -4.94
C LEU A 161 -5.73 -12.40 -5.02
N ASP A 162 -4.79 -12.64 -5.94
CA ASP A 162 -4.10 -13.93 -6.06
C ASP A 162 -3.39 -14.28 -4.74
N ILE A 163 -2.64 -13.33 -4.18
CA ILE A 163 -1.96 -13.50 -2.89
C ILE A 163 -2.96 -13.74 -1.76
N ILE A 164 -4.04 -12.95 -1.69
CA ILE A 164 -5.07 -13.10 -0.65
C ILE A 164 -5.75 -14.48 -0.73
N ASN A 165 -5.97 -15.01 -1.94
CA ASN A 165 -6.59 -16.32 -2.14
C ASN A 165 -5.63 -17.48 -1.81
N GLU A 166 -4.32 -17.26 -1.89
CA GLU A 166 -3.29 -18.27 -1.57
C GLU A 166 -2.89 -18.32 -0.08
N ILE A 167 -3.33 -17.39 0.73
CA ILE A 167 -3.03 -17.37 2.18
C ILE A 167 -3.98 -18.32 2.94
N ASN A 168 -3.60 -18.84 4.10
CA ASN A 168 -4.54 -19.60 4.96
C ASN A 168 -5.43 -18.66 5.82
N ASP A 169 -6.55 -19.16 6.35
CA ASP A 169 -7.50 -18.36 7.14
C ASP A 169 -6.95 -17.78 8.45
N ASN A 170 -5.90 -18.38 9.02
CA ASN A 170 -5.35 -17.99 10.33
C ASN A 170 -4.23 -16.94 10.23
N CYS A 171 -3.85 -16.54 9.03
CA CYS A 171 -2.79 -15.57 8.79
C CYS A 171 -3.23 -14.14 9.11
N ASN A 172 -2.35 -13.34 9.71
CA ASN A 172 -2.52 -11.89 9.83
C ASN A 172 -1.81 -11.17 8.68
N ILE A 173 -2.52 -10.32 7.95
CA ILE A 173 -1.94 -9.56 6.83
C ILE A 173 -1.79 -8.08 7.21
N PHE A 174 -0.59 -7.56 7.00
CA PHE A 174 -0.21 -6.18 7.24
C PHE A 174 0.18 -5.54 5.91
N MET A 175 -0.66 -4.65 5.40
CA MET A 175 -0.37 -3.93 4.16
C MET A 175 0.64 -2.83 4.41
N LEU A 176 1.66 -2.71 3.56
CA LEU A 176 2.77 -1.79 3.79
C LEU A 176 3.18 -1.03 2.53
N GLY A 177 3.34 0.29 2.68
CA GLY A 177 4.09 1.13 1.77
C GLY A 177 3.42 2.46 1.44
N PRO A 178 4.13 3.39 0.77
CA PRO A 178 3.54 4.67 0.39
C PRO A 178 2.35 4.55 -0.58
N SER A 179 2.26 3.43 -1.32
CA SER A 179 1.13 3.10 -2.20
C SER A 179 -0.15 2.68 -1.44
N SER A 180 -0.12 2.52 -0.12
CA SER A 180 -1.27 2.06 0.66
C SER A 180 -2.46 3.02 0.59
N ILE A 181 -3.58 2.53 0.03
CA ILE A 181 -4.88 3.20 0.13
C ILE A 181 -5.46 2.87 1.51
N MET A 182 -5.51 3.88 2.38
CA MET A 182 -5.97 3.77 3.75
C MET A 182 -7.49 3.95 3.81
N ALA A 183 -8.21 2.96 3.29
CA ALA A 183 -9.68 2.94 3.21
C ALA A 183 -10.24 1.72 3.95
N GLU A 184 -11.44 1.85 4.53
CA GLU A 184 -12.08 0.78 5.31
C GLU A 184 -12.40 -0.44 4.43
N GLU A 185 -12.72 -0.21 3.16
CA GLU A 185 -12.98 -1.22 2.15
C GLU A 185 -11.79 -2.17 1.99
N ILE A 186 -10.57 -1.64 2.00
CA ILE A 186 -9.34 -2.45 1.90
C ILE A 186 -9.16 -3.31 3.16
N LEU A 187 -9.55 -2.79 4.33
CA LEU A 187 -9.51 -3.57 5.58
C LEU A 187 -10.56 -4.68 5.60
N GLN A 188 -11.64 -4.60 4.83
CA GLN A 188 -12.66 -5.65 4.79
C GLN A 188 -12.22 -6.91 4.04
N TYR A 189 -11.16 -6.85 3.24
CA TYR A 189 -10.60 -8.04 2.61
C TYR A 189 -10.12 -9.05 3.66
N ARG A 190 -10.15 -10.33 3.28
CA ARG A 190 -9.82 -11.45 4.16
C ARG A 190 -8.45 -11.23 4.77
N ASN A 191 -8.34 -11.48 6.07
CA ASN A 191 -7.09 -11.51 6.84
C ASN A 191 -6.31 -10.19 6.96
N ILE A 192 -6.72 -9.11 6.28
CA ILE A 192 -6.13 -7.78 6.49
C ILE A 192 -6.43 -7.34 7.92
N LYS A 193 -5.38 -7.08 8.71
CA LYS A 193 -5.50 -6.58 10.09
C LYS A 193 -5.17 -5.11 10.22
N MET A 194 -4.23 -4.63 9.40
CA MET A 194 -3.78 -3.24 9.47
C MET A 194 -3.16 -2.79 8.16
N ILE A 195 -3.33 -1.50 7.87
CA ILE A 195 -2.66 -0.82 6.76
C ILE A 195 -1.65 0.16 7.34
N PHE A 196 -0.43 0.08 6.84
CA PHE A 196 0.69 0.98 7.10
C PHE A 196 0.94 1.82 5.85
N GLY A 197 0.48 3.06 5.90
CA GLY A 197 0.55 4.00 4.78
C GLY A 197 1.39 5.23 5.10
N SER A 198 1.26 6.25 4.26
CA SER A 198 1.94 7.53 4.45
C SER A 198 1.07 8.69 4.01
N THR A 199 1.21 9.82 4.70
CA THR A 199 0.59 11.10 4.35
C THR A 199 1.64 12.19 4.32
N PHE A 200 1.38 13.26 3.58
CA PHE A 200 2.29 14.41 3.45
C PHE A 200 1.57 15.69 3.85
N ASN A 201 2.34 16.70 4.24
CA ASN A 201 1.78 18.03 4.48
C ASN A 201 1.09 18.56 3.21
N LYS A 202 -0.03 19.26 3.39
CA LYS A 202 -0.79 19.82 2.26
C LYS A 202 0.09 20.79 1.48
N PHE A 203 0.00 20.72 0.15
CA PHE A 203 0.73 21.59 -0.78
C PHE A 203 2.27 21.48 -0.71
N ASP A 204 2.83 20.44 -0.09
CA ASP A 204 4.29 20.26 -0.03
C ASP A 204 4.87 19.75 -1.36
N GLU A 205 5.08 20.66 -2.31
CA GLU A 205 5.56 20.34 -3.66
C GLU A 205 6.98 19.75 -3.69
N ARG A 206 7.76 19.86 -2.60
CA ARG A 206 9.07 19.20 -2.48
C ARG A 206 8.97 17.70 -2.64
N ILE A 207 7.84 17.08 -2.25
CA ILE A 207 7.56 15.66 -2.50
C ILE A 207 7.56 15.35 -3.99
N LEU A 208 6.87 16.19 -4.77
CA LEU A 208 6.72 16.04 -6.21
C LEU A 208 8.08 16.23 -6.89
N GLU A 209 8.85 17.25 -6.51
CA GLU A 209 10.20 17.51 -7.02
C GLU A 209 11.15 16.33 -6.75
N ILE A 210 11.16 15.78 -5.53
CA ILE A 210 11.99 14.61 -5.20
C ILE A 210 11.62 13.44 -6.10
N ILE A 211 10.32 13.19 -6.31
CA ILE A 211 9.83 12.07 -7.11
C ILE A 211 10.17 12.26 -8.59
N GLU A 212 9.91 13.44 -9.14
CA GLU A 212 10.23 13.81 -10.52
C GLU A 212 11.72 13.60 -10.83
N ASN A 213 12.60 13.98 -9.90
CA ASN A 213 14.05 13.76 -9.97
C ASN A 213 14.49 12.30 -9.66
N GLY A 214 13.57 11.32 -9.69
CA GLY A 214 13.87 9.90 -9.49
C GLY A 214 14.13 9.48 -8.04
N GLY A 215 13.80 10.34 -7.07
CA GLY A 215 13.92 10.04 -5.66
C GLY A 215 12.97 8.93 -5.20
N GLY A 216 13.52 7.96 -4.48
CA GLY A 216 12.75 6.86 -3.90
C GLY A 216 12.23 7.17 -2.48
N THR A 217 11.57 6.17 -1.90
CA THR A 217 10.92 6.20 -0.57
C THR A 217 11.79 6.81 0.53
N ARG A 218 13.08 6.45 0.61
CA ARG A 218 14.02 6.96 1.62
C ARG A 218 14.23 8.48 1.57
N LYS A 219 14.00 9.12 0.41
CA LYS A 219 14.13 10.58 0.24
C LYS A 219 12.82 11.28 0.61
N PHE A 220 11.72 10.97 -0.07
CA PHE A 220 10.48 11.74 0.11
C PHE A 220 9.76 11.44 1.42
N LEU A 221 9.91 10.24 2.03
CA LEU A 221 9.26 9.97 3.32
C LEU A 221 9.82 10.79 4.48
N LYS A 222 10.99 11.43 4.33
CA LYS A 222 11.50 12.39 5.32
C LYS A 222 10.58 13.60 5.51
N LEU A 223 9.76 13.88 4.50
CA LEU A 223 8.77 14.97 4.49
C LEU A 223 7.34 14.45 4.75
N GLY A 224 7.19 13.14 5.01
CA GLY A 224 5.91 12.49 5.26
C GLY A 224 5.77 11.99 6.69
N GLN A 225 4.56 11.52 7.00
CA GLN A 225 4.26 10.85 8.26
C GLN A 225 3.78 9.44 7.95
N LYS A 226 4.35 8.44 8.63
CA LYS A 226 3.84 7.06 8.60
C LYS A 226 2.53 6.98 9.36
N ARG A 227 1.54 6.36 8.75
CA ARG A 227 0.18 6.27 9.30
C ARG A 227 -0.23 4.81 9.46
N ILE A 228 -0.96 4.54 10.53
CA ILE A 228 -1.50 3.22 10.83
C ILE A 228 -3.03 3.28 10.82
N VAL A 229 -3.65 2.32 10.15
CA VAL A 229 -5.11 2.14 10.14
C VAL A 229 -5.44 0.71 10.52
N PRO A 230 -5.84 0.45 11.78
CA PRO A 230 -6.26 -0.88 12.21
C PRO A 230 -7.63 -1.21 11.60
N LYS A 231 -7.87 -2.50 11.32
CA LYS A 231 -9.23 -3.00 11.08
C LYS A 231 -10.08 -2.71 12.31
N SER A 232 -11.17 -1.98 12.13
CA SER A 232 -12.21 -1.83 13.13
C SER A 232 -12.79 -3.22 13.40
N PHE A 233 -12.47 -3.81 14.55
CA PHE A 233 -13.33 -4.85 15.08
C PHE A 233 -14.61 -4.14 15.47
N GLY A 234 -15.70 -4.39 14.73
CA GLY A 234 -16.99 -3.82 15.06
C GLY A 234 -17.22 -4.00 16.55
N ARG A 235 -17.50 -2.90 17.26
CA ARG A 235 -18.24 -3.03 18.52
C ARG A 235 -19.48 -3.81 18.13
N LYS A 236 -19.62 -5.06 18.61
CA LYS A 236 -20.95 -5.65 18.72
C LYS A 236 -21.79 -4.57 19.40
N THR A 237 -22.76 -4.06 18.68
CA THR A 237 -23.79 -3.20 19.23
C THR A 237 -24.27 -3.89 20.50
N ASN A 238 -24.22 -3.16 21.63
CA ASN A 238 -24.83 -3.61 22.87
C ASN A 238 -26.27 -4.04 22.53
N GLU A 239 -26.51 -5.34 22.57
CA GLU A 239 -27.87 -5.85 22.63
C GLU A 239 -28.46 -5.29 23.92
N ASN A 240 -29.53 -4.52 23.74
CA ASN A 240 -30.39 -4.04 24.80
C ASN A 240 -30.81 -5.25 25.64
N ILE A 241 -30.32 -5.31 26.87
CA ILE A 241 -31.00 -6.02 27.94
C ILE A 241 -32.07 -5.05 28.43
N SER A 242 -33.24 -5.17 27.81
CA SER A 242 -34.53 -4.86 28.45
C SER A 242 -34.98 -6.06 29.26
#